data_AF-A0A6M2E1W1-F1
#
_entry.id   AF-A0A6M2E1W1-F1
#
_cell.length_a   1.000
_cell.length_b   1.000
_cell.length_c   1.000
_cell.angle_alpha   90.00
_cell.angle_beta   90.00
_cell.angle_gamma   90.00
#
_symmetry.space_group_name_H-M   'P 1'
#
loop_
_entity.id
_entity.type
_entity.pdbx_description
1 polymer ?
#
loop_
_entity_poly.entity_id
_entity_poly.type
_entity_poly.pdbx_seq_one_letter_code
_entity_poly.pdbx_strand_id
1 'polypeptide(L)'
;MWNWYEISMILMFMLTFLFWVISLMDEEDKTNVDLERKYWHHLDPILLSEGTFAVATIMAFFKLMFLCQLNYHLGPLQVSLGKMTADIAKYVIVYMIIIMAFSSGLARLYQYYDGMIQVDEQSGMKTQQVSSFVSFGNTIKTLFWALFCMSPIESADVVIENLPGESETTTIINKHNFTEAVGYIAFACFEVVSVIIILNMLIATMSNTFQRVTDNVEVEWTFGRTEVYVDYMSQTVLPSPFNIFP
;
A
#
# COMPACT_ATOMS: atom_id res chain seq x y z
N MET A 1 9.41 16.60 12.04
CA MET A 1 9.01 15.42 11.23
C MET A 1 9.89 14.22 11.52
N TRP A 2 11.22 14.38 11.46
CA TRP A 2 12.18 13.29 11.69
C TRP A 2 12.04 12.60 13.06
N ASN A 3 11.82 13.34 14.15
CA ASN A 3 11.64 12.71 15.47
C ASN A 3 10.43 11.76 15.51
N TRP A 4 9.31 12.11 14.89
CA TRP A 4 8.13 11.23 14.80
C TRP A 4 8.41 9.99 13.96
N TYR A 5 9.17 10.15 12.88
CA TYR A 5 9.62 9.05 12.05
C TYR A 5 10.53 8.09 12.83
N GLU A 6 11.48 8.62 13.60
CA GLU A 6 12.38 7.84 14.46
C GLU A 6 11.63 7.11 15.56
N ILE A 7 10.67 7.77 16.23
CA ILE A 7 9.79 7.12 17.21
C ILE A 7 9.05 5.95 16.57
N SER A 8 8.48 6.15 15.37
CA SER A 8 7.78 5.08 14.66
C SER A 8 8.71 3.91 14.28
N MET A 9 9.93 4.20 13.83
CA MET A 9 10.92 3.19 13.50
C MET A 9 11.36 2.38 14.73
N ILE A 10 11.69 3.05 15.84
CA ILE A 10 12.07 2.40 17.10
C ILE A 10 10.91 1.57 17.64
N LEU A 11 9.67 2.06 17.56
CA LEU A 11 8.48 1.33 17.96
C LEU A 11 8.32 0.03 17.16
N MET A 12 8.57 0.04 15.86
CA MET A 12 8.53 -1.19 15.05
C MET A 12 9.63 -2.19 15.44
N PHE A 13 10.85 -1.73 15.75
CA PHE A 13 11.90 -2.62 16.29
C PHE A 13 11.54 -3.19 17.66
N MET A 14 10.95 -2.38 18.54
CA MET A 14 10.45 -2.85 19.84
C MET A 14 9.35 -3.89 19.66
N LEU A 15 8.44 -3.68 18.71
CA LEU A 15 7.37 -4.64 18.41
C LEU A 15 7.92 -5.97 17.90
N THR A 16 8.96 -5.96 17.04
CA THR A 16 9.67 -7.18 16.62
C THR A 16 10.24 -7.92 17.83
N PHE A 17 10.94 -7.21 18.74
CA PHE A 17 11.50 -7.82 19.94
C PHE A 17 10.42 -8.43 20.84
N LEU A 18 9.28 -7.75 20.99
CA LEU A 18 8.13 -8.28 21.75
C LEU A 18 7.60 -9.58 21.13
N PHE A 19 7.48 -9.67 19.80
CA PHE A 19 7.04 -10.89 19.14
C PHE A 19 8.03 -12.04 19.29
N TRP A 20 9.35 -11.77 19.31
CA TRP A 20 10.34 -12.79 19.65
C TRP A 20 10.21 -13.29 21.08
N VAL A 21 9.98 -12.39 22.05
CA VAL A 21 9.76 -12.79 23.45
C VAL A 21 8.49 -13.64 23.58
N ILE A 22 7.41 -13.26 22.90
CA ILE A 22 6.16 -14.05 22.89
C ILE A 22 6.40 -15.44 22.26
N SER A 23 7.17 -15.52 21.18
CA SER A 23 7.53 -16.80 20.55
C SER A 23 8.32 -17.70 21.50
N LEU A 24 9.30 -17.15 22.22
CA LEU A 24 10.09 -17.91 23.19
C LEU A 24 9.24 -18.43 24.36
N MET A 25 8.25 -17.64 24.81
CA MET A 25 7.31 -18.08 25.86
C MET A 25 6.36 -19.18 25.37
N ASP A 26 5.89 -19.12 24.11
CA ASP A 26 4.99 -20.16 23.57
C ASP A 26 5.73 -21.48 23.29
N GLU A 27 7.03 -21.42 22.98
CA GLU A 27 7.90 -22.60 22.85
C GLU A 27 8.10 -23.35 24.18
N GLU A 28 8.12 -22.64 25.32
CA GLU A 28 8.21 -23.29 26.64
C GLU A 28 6.94 -24.09 27.00
N ASP A 29 5.79 -23.76 26.39
CA ASP A 29 4.47 -24.28 26.76
C ASP A 29 3.91 -25.37 25.81
N LYS A 30 4.52 -25.66 24.64
CA LYS A 30 3.97 -26.62 23.65
C LYS A 30 4.94 -27.59 22.97
N THR A 31 4.46 -28.84 22.84
CA THR A 31 5.03 -30.05 22.22
C THR A 31 5.26 -30.01 20.69
N ASN A 32 5.06 -28.87 20.01
CA ASN A 32 5.12 -28.75 18.54
C ASN A 32 6.44 -28.11 18.06
N VAL A 33 7.56 -28.66 18.49
CA VAL A 33 8.88 -28.01 18.37
C VAL A 33 9.46 -28.02 16.93
N ASP A 34 8.86 -28.72 15.96
CA ASP A 34 9.43 -28.89 14.61
C ASP A 34 8.38 -28.94 13.48
N LEU A 35 7.42 -28.01 13.43
CA LEU A 35 6.52 -27.88 12.27
C LEU A 35 7.21 -27.10 11.14
N GLU A 36 7.16 -27.63 9.91
CA GLU A 36 7.58 -26.87 8.72
C GLU A 36 6.72 -25.61 8.54
N ARG A 37 7.34 -24.51 8.09
CA ARG A 37 6.73 -23.16 7.95
C ARG A 37 5.37 -23.12 7.24
N LYS A 38 5.11 -24.04 6.30
CA LYS A 38 3.81 -24.14 5.58
C LYS A 38 2.63 -24.52 6.48
N TYR A 39 2.89 -25.14 7.63
CA TYR A 39 1.88 -25.59 8.58
C TYR A 39 1.66 -24.60 9.73
N TRP A 40 2.43 -23.50 9.75
CA TRP A 40 2.29 -22.48 10.78
C TRP A 40 0.96 -21.76 10.66
N HIS A 41 0.45 -21.32 11.80
CA HIS A 41 -0.75 -20.50 11.84
C HIS A 41 -0.47 -19.14 11.16
N HIS A 42 -1.46 -18.57 10.48
CA HIS A 42 -1.28 -17.31 9.75
C HIS A 42 -0.92 -16.09 10.65
N LEU A 43 -1.15 -16.19 11.96
CA LEU A 43 -0.77 -15.21 12.99
C LEU A 43 0.31 -15.73 13.93
N ASP A 44 1.19 -16.62 13.46
CA ASP A 44 2.34 -17.06 14.24
C ASP A 44 3.22 -15.85 14.65
N PRO A 45 3.59 -15.70 15.94
CA PRO A 45 4.45 -14.62 16.42
C PRO A 45 5.75 -14.47 15.62
N ILE A 46 6.34 -15.57 15.14
CA ILE A 46 7.57 -15.51 14.32
C ILE A 46 7.30 -14.81 13.00
N LEU A 47 6.21 -15.15 12.29
CA LEU A 47 5.85 -14.51 11.02
C LEU A 47 5.56 -13.01 11.20
N LEU A 48 4.88 -12.65 12.28
CA LEU A 48 4.63 -11.25 12.63
C LEU A 48 5.93 -10.50 12.95
N SER A 49 6.87 -11.15 13.64
CA SER A 49 8.19 -10.59 13.94
C SER A 49 9.00 -10.33 12.65
N GLU A 50 9.05 -11.29 11.73
CA GLU A 50 9.75 -11.14 10.45
C GLU A 50 9.15 -10.01 9.60
N GLY A 51 7.81 -9.93 9.54
CA GLY A 51 7.11 -8.88 8.81
C GLY A 51 7.37 -7.48 9.39
N THR A 52 7.25 -7.33 10.71
CA THR A 52 7.54 -6.05 11.38
C THR A 52 9.02 -5.67 11.29
N PHE A 53 9.93 -6.64 11.37
CA PHE A 53 11.37 -6.42 11.21
C PHE A 53 11.72 -5.94 9.81
N ALA A 54 11.10 -6.50 8.77
CA ALA A 54 11.29 -6.07 7.39
C ALA A 54 10.87 -4.61 7.21
N VAL A 55 9.71 -4.22 7.75
CA VAL A 55 9.23 -2.83 7.72
C VAL A 55 10.18 -1.90 8.49
N ALA A 56 10.60 -2.29 9.71
CA ALA A 56 11.53 -1.52 10.52
C ALA A 56 12.88 -1.30 9.82
N THR A 57 13.39 -2.34 9.14
CA THR A 57 14.64 -2.27 8.38
C THR A 57 14.54 -1.32 7.19
N ILE A 58 13.44 -1.38 6.43
CA ILE A 58 13.18 -0.41 5.35
C ILE A 58 13.16 1.02 5.91
N MET A 59 12.49 1.23 7.04
CA MET A 59 12.48 2.54 7.70
C MET A 59 13.88 2.99 8.14
N ALA A 60 14.70 2.07 8.66
CA ALA A 60 16.08 2.38 9.05
C ALA A 60 16.93 2.83 7.86
N PHE A 61 16.78 2.22 6.67
CA PHE A 61 17.48 2.68 5.47
C PHE A 61 16.97 4.04 4.96
N PHE A 62 15.66 4.29 5.03
CA PHE A 62 15.12 5.61 4.67
C PHE A 62 15.60 6.74 5.58
N LYS A 63 16.00 6.45 6.83
CA LYS A 63 16.64 7.44 7.71
C LYS A 63 17.93 8.00 7.09
N LEU A 64 18.61 7.28 6.20
CA LEU A 64 19.79 7.80 5.50
C LEU A 64 19.48 9.02 4.62
N MET A 65 18.22 9.24 4.22
CA MET A 65 17.82 10.47 3.52
C MET A 65 18.07 11.73 4.37
N PHE A 66 18.07 11.62 5.69
CA PHE A 66 18.48 12.70 6.59
C PHE A 66 19.94 13.10 6.37
N LEU A 67 20.83 12.15 6.09
CA LEU A 67 22.23 12.47 5.79
C LEU A 67 22.39 13.12 4.41
N CYS A 68 21.56 12.74 3.44
CA CYS A 68 21.55 13.36 2.12
C CYS A 68 21.26 14.86 2.19
N GLN A 69 20.54 15.34 3.21
CA GLN A 69 20.23 16.77 3.38
C GLN A 69 21.48 17.63 3.64
N LEU A 70 22.55 17.02 4.16
CA LEU A 70 23.80 17.72 4.48
C LEU A 70 24.69 17.94 3.25
N ASN A 71 24.45 17.20 2.17
CA ASN A 71 25.21 17.35 0.93
C ASN A 71 24.74 18.58 0.15
N TYR A 72 25.68 19.33 -0.41
CA TYR A 72 25.40 20.52 -1.21
C TYR A 72 24.46 20.26 -2.42
N HIS A 73 24.62 19.13 -3.12
CA HIS A 73 23.83 18.82 -4.30
C HIS A 73 22.51 18.11 -3.97
N LEU A 74 22.51 17.22 -2.98
CA LEU A 74 21.32 16.44 -2.62
C LEU A 74 20.40 17.16 -1.62
N GLY A 75 20.95 18.11 -0.85
CA GLY A 75 20.23 18.87 0.16
C GLY A 75 19.01 19.63 -0.37
N PRO A 76 19.18 20.50 -1.37
CA PRO A 76 18.08 21.17 -2.04
C PRO A 76 16.95 20.23 -2.49
N LEU A 77 17.30 19.08 -3.09
CA LEU A 77 16.33 18.11 -3.59
C LEU A 77 15.56 17.46 -2.45
N GLN A 78 16.25 17.10 -1.37
CA GLN A 78 15.64 16.51 -0.19
C GLN A 78 14.70 17.50 0.51
N VAL A 79 15.08 18.76 0.66
CA VAL A 79 14.26 19.81 1.26
C VAL A 79 12.99 20.04 0.43
N SER A 80 13.12 20.13 -0.89
CA SER A 80 11.98 20.20 -1.81
C SER A 80 11.05 19.00 -1.66
N LEU A 81 11.59 17.78 -1.56
CA LEU A 81 10.79 16.56 -1.37
C LEU A 81 10.00 16.59 -0.06
N GLY A 82 10.62 17.05 1.03
CA GLY A 82 9.96 17.22 2.32
C GLY A 82 8.77 18.19 2.26
N LYS A 83 8.93 19.32 1.56
CA LYS A 83 7.85 20.32 1.42
C LYS A 83 6.74 19.83 0.47
N MET A 84 7.08 19.18 -0.63
CA MET A 84 6.11 18.58 -1.56
C MET A 84 5.27 17.47 -0.91
N THR A 85 5.81 16.76 0.08
CA THR A 85 5.08 15.71 0.83
C THR A 85 3.81 16.25 1.49
N ALA A 86 3.80 17.51 1.94
CA ALA A 86 2.60 18.14 2.51
C ALA A 86 1.51 18.37 1.46
N ASP A 87 1.86 18.61 0.20
CA ASP A 87 0.89 18.72 -0.89
C ASP A 87 0.37 17.34 -1.30
N ILE A 88 1.25 16.33 -1.38
CA ILE A 88 0.84 14.94 -1.59
C ILE A 88 -0.20 14.50 -0.56
N ALA A 89 0.03 14.78 0.72
CA ALA A 89 -0.89 14.41 1.79
C ALA A 89 -2.32 14.95 1.59
N LYS A 90 -2.46 16.19 1.08
CA LYS A 90 -3.78 16.79 0.78
C LYS A 90 -4.52 16.02 -0.32
N TYR A 91 -3.81 15.68 -1.39
CA TYR A 91 -4.40 14.91 -2.50
C TYR A 91 -4.69 13.47 -2.12
N VAL A 92 -3.88 12.84 -1.26
CA VAL A 92 -4.16 11.51 -0.71
C VAL A 92 -5.49 11.49 0.03
N ILE A 93 -5.82 12.52 0.81
CA ILE A 93 -7.12 12.61 1.50
C ILE A 93 -8.29 12.63 0.49
N VAL A 94 -8.17 13.44 -0.57
CA VAL A 94 -9.19 13.50 -1.63
C VAL A 94 -9.31 12.16 -2.35
N TYR A 95 -8.18 11.52 -2.66
CA TYR A 95 -8.13 10.21 -3.29
C TYR A 95 -8.75 9.11 -2.42
N MET A 96 -8.55 9.16 -1.10
CA MET A 96 -9.19 8.23 -0.15
C MET A 96 -10.73 8.35 -0.16
N ILE A 97 -11.28 9.53 -0.38
CA ILE A 97 -12.75 9.70 -0.52
C ILE A 97 -13.23 9.02 -1.81
N ILE A 98 -12.52 9.24 -2.92
CA ILE A 98 -12.85 8.67 -4.23
C ILE A 98 -12.78 7.14 -4.16
N ILE A 99 -11.68 6.57 -3.68
CA ILE A 99 -11.51 5.11 -3.63
C ILE A 99 -12.59 4.47 -2.75
N MET A 100 -12.96 5.07 -1.63
CA MET A 100 -14.01 4.54 -0.75
C MET A 100 -15.39 4.58 -1.42
N ALA A 101 -15.72 5.67 -2.13
CA ALA A 101 -16.99 5.81 -2.84
C ALA A 101 -17.12 4.76 -3.95
N PHE A 102 -16.14 4.66 -4.84
CA PHE A 102 -16.13 3.65 -5.90
C PHE A 102 -16.06 2.23 -5.34
N SER A 103 -15.30 2.02 -4.26
CA SER A 103 -15.22 0.70 -3.62
C SER A 103 -16.57 0.23 -3.09
N SER A 104 -17.32 1.12 -2.42
CA SER A 104 -18.65 0.77 -1.92
C SER A 104 -19.65 0.46 -3.05
N GLY A 105 -19.59 1.21 -4.15
CA GLY A 105 -20.46 1.02 -5.31
C GLY A 105 -20.17 -0.27 -6.09
N LEU A 106 -18.91 -0.48 -6.46
CA LEU A 106 -18.48 -1.69 -7.19
C LEU A 106 -18.62 -2.94 -6.33
N ALA A 107 -18.24 -2.89 -5.05
CA ALA A 107 -18.43 -4.02 -4.13
C ALA A 107 -19.89 -4.44 -4.09
N ARG A 108 -20.82 -3.48 -4.00
CA ARG A 108 -22.24 -3.79 -3.95
C ARG A 108 -22.78 -4.37 -5.26
N LEU A 109 -22.26 -3.91 -6.40
CA LEU A 109 -22.66 -4.40 -7.73
C LEU A 109 -22.20 -5.85 -7.97
N TYR A 110 -20.96 -6.17 -7.57
CA TYR A 110 -20.33 -7.46 -7.84
C TYR A 110 -20.48 -8.50 -6.72
N GLN A 111 -20.95 -8.13 -5.52
CA GLN A 111 -21.11 -9.03 -4.38
C GLN A 111 -21.93 -10.30 -4.71
N TYR A 112 -22.93 -10.20 -5.60
CA TYR A 112 -23.78 -11.33 -5.97
C TYR A 112 -23.09 -12.36 -6.86
N TYR A 113 -21.95 -12.02 -7.46
CA TYR A 113 -21.21 -12.89 -8.37
C TYR A 113 -20.06 -13.63 -7.67
N ASP A 114 -19.97 -13.54 -6.33
CA ASP A 114 -18.95 -14.23 -5.55
C ASP A 114 -19.00 -15.74 -5.77
N GLY A 115 -17.83 -16.34 -6.03
CA GLY A 115 -17.70 -17.79 -6.19
C GLY A 115 -18.35 -18.38 -7.44
N MET A 116 -18.91 -17.58 -8.36
CA MET A 116 -19.49 -18.11 -9.60
C MET A 116 -18.42 -18.69 -10.52
N ILE A 117 -18.69 -19.89 -11.05
CA ILE A 117 -17.81 -20.62 -11.96
C ILE A 117 -18.59 -20.97 -13.22
N GLN A 118 -18.06 -20.54 -14.36
CA GLN A 118 -18.56 -20.91 -15.67
C GLN A 118 -17.74 -22.07 -16.23
N VAL A 119 -18.40 -23.10 -16.75
CA VAL A 119 -17.73 -24.24 -17.40
C VAL A 119 -18.05 -24.20 -18.88
N ASP A 120 -17.03 -24.08 -19.72
CA ASP A 120 -17.22 -24.13 -21.16
C ASP A 120 -17.54 -25.55 -21.62
N GLU A 121 -18.64 -25.72 -22.34
CA GLU A 121 -19.19 -27.02 -22.74
C GLU A 121 -18.30 -27.72 -23.80
N GLN A 122 -17.57 -26.93 -24.60
CA GLN A 122 -16.72 -27.46 -25.68
C GLN A 122 -15.28 -27.73 -25.24
N SER A 123 -14.72 -26.88 -24.37
CA SER A 123 -13.32 -26.98 -23.92
C SER A 123 -13.17 -27.62 -22.54
N GLY A 124 -14.24 -27.75 -21.75
CA GLY A 124 -14.17 -28.15 -20.34
C GLY A 124 -13.42 -27.16 -19.44
N MET A 125 -13.10 -25.96 -19.95
CA MET A 125 -12.34 -24.94 -19.23
C MET A 125 -13.23 -24.27 -18.19
N LYS A 126 -12.72 -24.14 -16.96
CA LYS A 126 -13.42 -23.48 -15.86
C LYS A 126 -12.93 -22.05 -15.73
N THR A 127 -13.80 -21.09 -15.95
CA THR A 127 -13.54 -19.67 -15.71
C THR A 127 -14.23 -19.26 -14.42
N GLN A 128 -13.48 -18.78 -13.45
CA GLN A 128 -14.02 -18.31 -12.16
C GLN A 128 -14.11 -16.79 -12.16
N GLN A 129 -15.15 -16.25 -11.51
CA GLN A 129 -15.26 -14.81 -11.26
C GLN A 129 -14.00 -14.26 -10.56
N VAL A 130 -13.44 -13.19 -11.11
CA VAL A 130 -12.27 -12.52 -10.52
C VAL A 130 -12.66 -11.89 -9.19
N SER A 131 -11.83 -12.05 -8.16
CA SER A 131 -12.10 -11.54 -6.81
C SER A 131 -12.00 -10.01 -6.67
N SER A 132 -11.69 -9.30 -7.76
CA SER A 132 -11.40 -7.87 -7.83
C SER A 132 -12.47 -6.98 -7.20
N PHE A 133 -13.75 -7.18 -7.55
CA PHE A 133 -14.83 -6.29 -7.11
C PHE A 133 -15.83 -6.95 -6.17
N VAL A 134 -15.60 -8.21 -5.79
CA VAL A 134 -16.60 -9.01 -5.07
C VAL A 134 -16.68 -8.65 -3.58
N SER A 135 -15.55 -8.29 -2.99
CA SER A 135 -15.44 -7.87 -1.59
C SER A 135 -14.94 -6.44 -1.50
N PHE A 136 -15.37 -5.71 -0.47
CA PHE A 136 -14.94 -4.33 -0.24
C PHE A 136 -13.40 -4.20 -0.15
N GLY A 137 -12.74 -5.11 0.58
CA GLY A 137 -11.29 -5.09 0.72
C GLY A 137 -10.55 -5.39 -0.58
N ASN A 138 -11.06 -6.35 -1.37
CA ASN A 138 -10.49 -6.66 -2.67
C ASN A 138 -10.71 -5.52 -3.67
N THR A 139 -11.86 -4.85 -3.59
CA THR A 139 -12.18 -3.70 -4.45
C THR A 139 -11.21 -2.55 -4.18
N ILE A 140 -10.95 -2.22 -2.91
CA ILE A 140 -9.93 -1.23 -2.54
C ILE A 140 -8.57 -1.64 -3.11
N LYS A 141 -8.18 -2.91 -2.97
CA LYS A 141 -6.91 -3.42 -3.50
C LYS A 141 -6.83 -3.25 -5.02
N THR A 142 -7.85 -3.66 -5.76
CA THR A 142 -7.89 -3.55 -7.22
C THR A 142 -7.85 -2.09 -7.66
N LEU A 143 -8.69 -1.21 -7.09
CA LEU A 143 -8.70 0.21 -7.41
C LEU A 143 -7.39 0.92 -7.03
N PHE A 144 -6.74 0.50 -5.94
CA PHE A 144 -5.42 1.03 -5.57
C PHE A 144 -4.37 0.73 -6.63
N TRP A 145 -4.32 -0.52 -7.12
CA TRP A 145 -3.38 -0.90 -8.19
C TRP A 145 -3.78 -0.35 -9.56
N ALA A 146 -5.07 -0.05 -9.76
CA ALA A 146 -5.59 0.58 -10.96
C ALA A 146 -5.01 1.99 -11.17
N LEU A 147 -4.73 2.74 -10.10
CA LEU A 147 -3.99 4.02 -10.15
C LEU A 147 -2.66 3.94 -10.91
N PHE A 148 -1.99 2.79 -10.88
CA PHE A 148 -0.72 2.54 -11.55
C PHE A 148 -0.89 1.85 -12.91
N CYS A 149 -2.12 1.78 -13.43
CA CYS A 149 -2.48 1.04 -14.64
C CYS A 149 -2.10 -0.45 -14.58
N MET A 150 -2.03 -1.05 -13.39
CA MET A 150 -1.67 -2.46 -13.19
C MET A 150 -2.89 -3.38 -13.04
N SER A 151 -4.10 -2.80 -12.93
CA SER A 151 -5.33 -3.58 -12.88
C SER A 151 -5.78 -3.98 -14.30
N PRO A 152 -5.95 -5.28 -14.59
CA PRO A 152 -6.42 -5.71 -15.90
C PRO A 152 -7.88 -5.29 -16.10
N ILE A 153 -8.22 -4.95 -17.34
CA ILE A 153 -9.58 -4.55 -17.78
C ILE A 153 -10.59 -5.68 -17.53
N GLU A 154 -10.13 -6.94 -17.66
CA GLU A 154 -10.87 -8.18 -17.35
C GLU A 154 -11.35 -8.25 -15.88
N SER A 155 -10.84 -7.39 -14.99
CA SER A 155 -11.34 -7.31 -13.62
C SER A 155 -12.82 -6.92 -13.53
N ALA A 156 -13.35 -6.26 -14.57
CA ALA A 156 -14.76 -5.87 -14.66
C ALA A 156 -15.64 -6.93 -15.33
N ASP A 157 -15.07 -8.04 -15.83
CA ASP A 157 -15.86 -9.11 -16.43
C ASP A 157 -16.80 -9.75 -15.40
N VAL A 158 -17.99 -10.09 -15.88
CA VAL A 158 -19.03 -10.73 -15.09
C VAL A 158 -19.23 -12.16 -15.59
N VAL A 159 -18.76 -13.11 -14.79
CA VAL A 159 -18.88 -14.54 -15.00
C VAL A 159 -20.06 -15.05 -14.19
N ILE A 160 -20.93 -15.82 -14.84
CA ILE A 160 -22.15 -16.37 -14.24
C ILE A 160 -22.08 -17.88 -14.32
N GLU A 161 -22.56 -18.54 -13.27
CA GLU A 161 -22.70 -20.00 -13.26
C GLU A 161 -23.65 -20.46 -14.38
N ASN A 162 -23.31 -21.61 -14.96
CA ASN A 162 -24.10 -22.27 -15.98
C ASN A 162 -25.51 -22.62 -15.45
N LEU A 163 -26.55 -22.21 -16.17
CA LEU A 163 -27.93 -22.60 -15.84
C LEU A 163 -28.19 -24.05 -16.28
N PRO A 164 -28.99 -24.82 -15.52
CA PRO A 164 -29.41 -26.15 -15.96
C PRO A 164 -30.26 -26.03 -17.24
N GLY A 165 -29.86 -26.74 -18.30
CA GLY A 165 -30.62 -26.83 -19.55
C GLY A 165 -31.73 -27.88 -19.50
N GLU A 166 -32.33 -28.16 -20.66
CA GLU A 166 -33.44 -29.14 -20.78
C GLU A 166 -33.02 -30.60 -20.52
N SER A 167 -31.71 -30.90 -20.57
CA SER A 167 -31.14 -32.24 -20.32
C SER A 167 -29.96 -32.16 -19.33
N GLU A 168 -29.68 -33.23 -18.57
CA GLU A 168 -28.62 -33.26 -17.51
C GLU A 168 -27.20 -32.90 -18.01
N THR A 169 -26.98 -32.92 -19.32
CA THR A 169 -25.70 -32.66 -19.97
C THR A 169 -25.63 -31.35 -20.75
N THR A 170 -26.72 -30.57 -20.80
CA THR A 170 -26.76 -29.28 -21.51
C THR A 170 -26.83 -28.16 -20.50
N THR A 171 -25.95 -27.18 -20.64
CA THR A 171 -25.84 -26.01 -19.79
C THR A 171 -26.04 -24.75 -20.62
N ILE A 172 -26.86 -23.82 -20.13
CA ILE A 172 -27.11 -22.56 -20.82
C ILE A 172 -26.24 -21.48 -20.18
N ILE A 173 -25.42 -20.83 -21.00
CA ILE A 173 -24.61 -19.68 -20.57
C ILE A 173 -25.51 -18.44 -20.51
N ASN A 174 -25.71 -17.92 -19.32
CA ASN A 174 -26.35 -16.61 -19.12
C ASN A 174 -25.29 -15.51 -19.07
N LYS A 175 -25.60 -14.33 -19.64
CA LYS A 175 -24.72 -13.16 -19.63
C LYS A 175 -25.47 -11.93 -19.16
N HIS A 176 -24.96 -11.25 -18.14
CA HIS A 176 -25.53 -10.01 -17.62
C HIS A 176 -24.82 -8.79 -18.21
N ASN A 177 -25.04 -8.56 -19.51
CA ASN A 177 -24.39 -7.47 -20.26
C ASN A 177 -24.64 -6.08 -19.66
N PHE A 178 -25.78 -5.86 -19.00
CA PHE A 178 -26.07 -4.58 -18.35
C PHE A 178 -25.16 -4.34 -17.14
N THR A 179 -25.04 -5.31 -16.24
CA THR A 179 -24.16 -5.21 -15.07
C THR A 179 -22.71 -5.04 -15.50
N GLU A 180 -22.28 -5.82 -16.48
CA GLU A 180 -20.94 -5.75 -17.06
C GLU A 180 -20.66 -4.36 -17.67
N ALA A 181 -21.59 -3.82 -18.47
CA ALA A 181 -21.47 -2.47 -19.02
C ALA A 181 -21.38 -1.39 -17.94
N VAL A 182 -22.20 -1.49 -16.88
CA VAL A 182 -22.15 -0.56 -15.74
C VAL A 182 -20.81 -0.65 -15.02
N GLY A 183 -20.29 -1.87 -14.82
CA GLY A 183 -18.98 -2.10 -14.22
C GLY A 183 -17.84 -1.49 -15.05
N TYR A 184 -17.84 -1.71 -16.36
CA TYR A 184 -16.88 -1.11 -17.29
C TYR A 184 -16.93 0.41 -17.28
N ILE A 185 -18.12 1.00 -17.32
CA ILE A 185 -18.29 2.47 -17.28
C ILE A 185 -17.82 3.03 -15.94
N ALA A 186 -18.16 2.38 -14.82
CA ALA A 186 -17.75 2.81 -13.48
C ALA A 186 -16.22 2.73 -13.32
N PHE A 187 -15.60 1.66 -13.79
CA PHE A 187 -14.14 1.50 -13.76
C PHE A 187 -13.44 2.52 -14.66
N ALA A 188 -13.93 2.75 -15.89
CA ALA A 188 -13.40 3.78 -16.77
C ALA A 188 -13.54 5.19 -16.19
N CYS A 189 -14.68 5.49 -15.55
CA CYS A 189 -14.90 6.76 -14.85
C CYS A 189 -13.91 6.94 -13.68
N PHE A 190 -13.67 5.88 -12.91
CA PHE A 190 -12.65 5.89 -11.85
C PHE A 190 -11.26 6.22 -12.41
N GLU A 191 -10.85 5.60 -13.52
CA GLU A 191 -9.56 5.87 -14.17
C GLU A 191 -9.43 7.32 -14.64
N VAL A 192 -10.49 7.86 -15.28
CA VAL A 192 -10.50 9.26 -15.72
C VAL A 192 -10.37 10.22 -14.52
N VAL A 193 -11.14 9.99 -13.45
CA VAL A 193 -11.09 10.86 -12.28
C VAL A 193 -9.74 10.73 -11.56
N SER A 194 -9.25 9.51 -11.35
CA SER A 194 -8.04 9.26 -10.56
C SER A 194 -6.76 9.58 -11.33
N VAL A 195 -6.56 8.96 -12.50
CA VAL A 195 -5.31 9.07 -13.27
C VAL A 195 -5.28 10.34 -14.11
N ILE A 196 -6.37 10.71 -14.78
CA ILE A 196 -6.34 11.87 -15.69
C ILE A 196 -6.52 13.18 -14.92
N ILE A 197 -7.40 13.24 -13.91
CA ILE A 197 -7.68 14.50 -13.20
C ILE A 197 -6.79 14.63 -11.96
N ILE A 198 -6.93 13.73 -10.98
CA ILE A 198 -6.28 13.87 -9.67
C ILE A 198 -4.74 13.78 -9.79
N LEU A 199 -4.23 12.77 -10.49
CA LEU A 199 -2.78 12.59 -10.64
C LEU A 199 -2.14 13.75 -11.42
N ASN A 200 -2.77 14.26 -12.48
CA ASN A 200 -2.25 15.42 -13.21
C ASN A 200 -2.30 16.72 -12.40
N MET A 201 -3.36 16.95 -11.61
CA MET A 201 -3.42 18.10 -10.69
C MET A 201 -2.36 18.00 -9.59
N LEU A 202 -2.11 16.79 -9.07
CA LEU A 202 -1.07 16.53 -8.09
C LEU A 202 0.32 16.86 -8.67
N ILE A 203 0.63 16.40 -9.88
CA ILE A 203 1.90 16.72 -10.56
C ILE A 203 2.05 18.24 -10.76
N ALA A 204 1.00 18.92 -11.21
CA ALA A 204 1.03 20.37 -11.42
C ALA A 204 1.29 21.14 -10.10
N THR A 205 0.63 20.73 -9.01
CA THR A 205 0.82 21.34 -7.70
C THR A 205 2.22 21.06 -7.14
N MET A 206 2.71 19.82 -7.26
CA MET A 206 4.07 19.46 -6.87
C MET A 206 5.11 20.26 -7.65
N SER A 207 4.93 20.45 -8.95
CA SER A 207 5.83 21.24 -9.79
C SER A 207 5.89 22.71 -9.35
N ASN A 208 4.73 23.31 -9.02
CA ASN A 208 4.67 24.68 -8.49
C ASN A 208 5.39 24.78 -7.13
N THR A 209 5.12 23.86 -6.20
CA THR A 209 5.81 23.83 -4.90
C THR A 209 7.31 23.59 -5.06
N PHE A 210 7.73 22.72 -5.98
CA PHE A 210 9.14 22.48 -6.28
C PHE A 210 9.84 23.75 -6.77
N GLN A 211 9.22 24.50 -7.70
CA GLN A 211 9.76 25.78 -8.19
C GLN A 211 9.87 26.79 -7.05
N ARG A 212 8.81 26.98 -6.25
CA ARG A 212 8.81 27.91 -5.11
C ARG A 212 9.90 27.61 -4.08
N VAL A 213 10.18 26.32 -3.81
CA VAL A 213 11.26 25.92 -2.89
C VAL A 213 12.63 26.14 -3.54
N THR A 214 12.76 25.86 -4.85
CA THR A 214 13.99 26.08 -5.61
C THR A 214 14.38 27.55 -5.66
N ASP A 215 13.41 28.45 -5.80
CA ASP A 215 13.66 29.91 -5.81
C ASP A 215 14.24 30.43 -4.49
N ASN A 216 13.98 29.75 -3.37
CA ASN A 216 14.45 30.12 -2.02
C ASN A 216 15.45 29.10 -1.46
N VAL A 217 16.08 28.30 -2.32
CA VAL A 217 16.87 27.13 -1.93
C VAL A 217 18.01 27.46 -0.98
N GLU A 218 18.72 28.58 -1.19
CA GLU A 218 19.88 28.94 -0.36
C GLU A 218 19.48 29.18 1.09
N VAL A 219 18.33 29.83 1.31
CA VAL A 219 17.81 30.13 2.65
C VAL A 219 17.25 28.87 3.30
N GLU A 220 16.37 28.15 2.60
CA GLU A 220 15.68 26.96 3.14
C GLU A 220 16.68 25.83 3.44
N TRP A 221 17.63 25.57 2.53
CA TRP A 221 18.65 24.54 2.76
C TRP A 221 19.64 24.95 3.85
N THR A 222 20.13 26.19 3.85
CA THR A 222 21.07 26.63 4.90
C THR A 222 20.41 26.60 6.27
N PHE A 223 19.15 27.00 6.37
CA PHE A 223 18.38 26.90 7.61
C PHE A 223 18.26 25.45 8.08
N GLY A 224 17.80 24.54 7.21
CA GLY A 224 17.66 23.12 7.56
C GLY A 224 18.99 22.47 7.94
N ARG A 225 20.09 22.79 7.26
CA ARG A 225 21.43 22.32 7.61
C ARG A 225 21.89 22.83 8.97
N THR A 226 21.65 24.11 9.28
CA THR A 226 22.02 24.69 10.58
C THR A 226 21.22 24.07 11.71
N GLU A 227 19.93 23.78 11.51
CA GLU A 227 19.09 23.07 12.50
C GLU A 227 19.72 21.72 12.87
N VAL A 228 20.15 20.95 11.87
CA VAL A 228 20.84 19.66 12.08
C VAL A 228 22.15 19.83 12.84
N TYR A 229 22.95 20.85 12.52
CA TYR A 229 24.19 21.12 13.24
C TYR A 229 23.96 21.48 14.71
N VAL A 230 22.96 22.30 14.99
CA VAL A 230 22.59 22.65 16.37
C VAL A 230 22.13 21.41 17.15
N ASP A 231 21.34 20.55 16.51
CA ASP A 231 20.89 19.30 17.13
C ASP A 231 22.08 18.39 17.48
N TYR A 232 23.02 18.17 16.55
CA TYR A 232 24.26 17.42 16.82
C TYR A 232 25.14 18.05 17.90
N MET A 233 25.21 19.38 17.99
CA MET A 233 25.95 20.06 19.06
C MET A 233 25.32 19.85 20.44
N SER A 234 24.01 19.62 20.51
CA SER A 234 23.29 19.37 21.76
C SER A 234 23.34 17.92 22.23
N GLN A 235 23.72 16.99 21.34
CA GLN A 235 23.77 15.56 21.62
C GLN A 235 25.10 15.12 22.24
N THR A 236 25.10 13.94 22.85
CA THR A 236 26.30 13.32 23.43
C THR A 236 27.34 13.03 22.35
N VAL A 237 28.62 13.21 22.70
CA VAL A 237 29.75 13.02 21.76
C VAL A 237 29.97 11.57 21.31
N LEU A 238 29.36 10.58 22.00
CA LEU A 238 29.49 9.18 21.65
C LEU A 238 28.43 8.77 20.59
N PRO A 239 28.86 8.21 19.45
CA PRO A 239 27.91 7.65 18.48
C PRO A 239 27.29 6.35 19.03
N SER A 240 26.06 6.05 18.61
CA SER A 240 25.51 4.69 18.77
C SER A 240 26.40 3.68 18.02
N PRO A 241 26.73 2.50 18.58
CA PRO A 241 26.21 1.86 19.79
C PRO A 241 26.94 2.23 21.10
N PHE A 242 27.99 3.05 21.04
CA PHE A 242 28.88 3.29 22.17
C PHE A 242 28.26 4.12 23.29
N ASN A 243 27.16 4.83 23.02
CA ASN A 243 26.40 5.58 24.02
C ASN A 243 25.66 4.70 25.06
N ILE A 244 25.68 3.37 24.92
CA ILE A 244 25.03 2.43 25.85
C ILE A 244 25.98 2.04 27.00
N PHE A 245 27.29 2.16 26.79
CA PHE A 245 28.27 1.78 27.80
C PHE A 245 28.50 2.92 28.80
N PRO A 246 28.55 2.62 30.11
CA PRO A 246 28.77 3.61 31.18
C PRO A 246 30.19 4.17 31.21
#